data_AF-A0A3D8LDE8-F1
#
_entry.id   AF-A0A3D8LDE8-F1
#
_cell.length_a   1.000
_cell.length_b   1.000
_cell.length_c   1.000
_cell.angle_alpha   90.00
_cell.angle_beta   90.00
_cell.angle_gamma   90.00
#
_symmetry.space_group_name_H-M   'P 1'
#
loop_
_entity.id
_entity.type
_entity.pdbx_description
1 polymer ?
#
loop_
_entity_poly.entity_id
_entity_poly.type
_entity_poly.pdbx_seq_one_letter_code
_entity_poly.pdbx_strand_id
1 'polypeptide(L)'
;MTPHFTPFSSLEQLAGIITKERGVLQEYAAKPNANQRHIDIRDSFLQSLAGAYNQVYAEMAASSSLLHTEKWQLAEKQIMLLQENGPLDGFHIRLTLGNGNMYGFISL
;
A
#
# COMPACT_ATOMS: atom_id res chain seq x y z
N MET A 1 23.92 -8.18 4.93
CA MET A 1 22.74 -7.89 4.10
C MET A 1 21.60 -7.58 5.03
N THR A 2 21.23 -6.32 5.20
CA THR A 2 20.05 -5.91 5.98
C THR A 2 18.80 -6.21 5.14
N PRO A 3 17.81 -6.93 5.68
CA PRO A 3 16.57 -7.15 4.96
C PRO A 3 15.88 -5.80 4.74
N HIS A 4 15.67 -5.44 3.47
CA HIS A 4 14.93 -4.24 3.10
C HIS A 4 13.45 -4.53 3.32
N PHE A 5 12.96 -4.27 4.53
CA PHE A 5 11.54 -4.37 4.85
C PHE A 5 10.81 -3.25 4.13
N THR A 6 10.04 -3.59 3.10
CA THR A 6 9.03 -2.67 2.57
C THR A 6 7.82 -2.75 3.51
N PRO A 7 7.29 -1.62 3.99
CA PRO A 7 6.23 -1.63 5.00
C PRO A 7 4.95 -2.37 4.53
N PHE A 8 4.73 -2.48 3.22
CA PHE A 8 3.67 -3.31 2.64
C PHE A 8 3.85 -4.80 2.91
N SER A 9 5.08 -5.33 2.89
CA SER A 9 5.35 -6.75 3.16
C SER A 9 5.05 -7.16 4.61
N SER A 10 5.34 -6.28 5.58
CA SER A 10 5.00 -6.51 6.99
C SER A 10 3.49 -6.41 7.23
N LEU A 11 2.79 -5.53 6.52
CA LEU A 11 1.33 -5.45 6.57
C LEU A 11 0.67 -6.69 5.96
N GLU A 12 1.17 -7.18 4.82
CA GLU A 12 0.69 -8.43 4.22
C GLU A 12 0.88 -9.63 5.17
N GLN A 13 2.02 -9.70 5.86
CA GLN A 13 2.26 -10.70 6.90
C GLN A 13 1.24 -10.59 8.04
N LEU A 14 0.94 -9.36 8.50
CA LEU A 14 -0.06 -9.13 9.54
C LEU A 14 -1.45 -9.58 9.10
N ALA A 15 -1.85 -9.30 7.86
CA ALA A 15 -3.12 -9.77 7.30
C ALA A 15 -3.19 -11.31 7.29
N GLY A 16 -2.09 -11.98 6.92
CA GLY A 16 -1.97 -13.43 7.00
C GLY A 16 -2.12 -13.98 8.41
N ILE A 17 -1.49 -13.33 9.40
CA ILE A 17 -1.59 -13.70 10.82
C ILE A 17 -3.03 -13.54 11.32
N ILE A 18 -3.68 -12.40 11.06
CA ILE A 18 -5.07 -12.15 11.47
C ILE A 18 -6.01 -13.22 10.88
N THR A 19 -5.84 -13.54 9.60
CA THR A 19 -6.66 -14.55 8.90
C THR A 19 -6.46 -15.94 9.53
N LYS A 20 -5.20 -16.32 9.77
CA LYS A 20 -4.87 -17.60 10.41
C LYS A 20 -5.48 -17.68 11.82
N GLU A 21 -5.31 -16.64 12.64
CA GLU A 21 -5.83 -16.60 14.00
C GLU A 21 -7.37 -16.61 14.05
N ARG A 22 -8.06 -16.01 13.06
CA ARG A 22 -9.52 -16.17 12.92
C ARG A 22 -9.90 -17.63 12.63
N GLY A 23 -9.17 -18.31 11.76
CA GLY A 23 -9.40 -19.74 11.49
C GLY A 23 -9.22 -20.60 12.76
N VAL A 24 -8.12 -20.37 13.51
CA VAL A 24 -7.87 -21.03 14.80
C VAL A 24 -9.00 -20.77 15.79
N LEU A 25 -9.51 -19.54 15.85
CA LEU A 25 -10.63 -19.19 16.74
C LEU A 25 -11.93 -19.92 16.34
N GLN A 26 -12.22 -20.03 15.04
CA GLN A 26 -13.38 -20.78 14.53
C GLN A 26 -13.28 -22.27 14.89
N GLU A 27 -12.12 -22.88 14.70
CA GLU A 27 -11.88 -24.28 15.09
C GLU A 27 -12.01 -24.48 16.59
N TYR A 28 -11.51 -23.53 17.40
CA TYR A 28 -11.66 -23.58 18.85
C TYR A 28 -13.14 -23.44 19.27
N ALA A 29 -13.88 -22.50 18.68
CA ALA A 29 -15.28 -22.25 18.97
C ALA A 29 -16.19 -23.44 18.60
N ALA A 30 -15.80 -24.24 17.62
CA ALA A 30 -16.52 -25.46 17.24
C ALA A 30 -16.39 -26.60 18.27
N LYS A 31 -15.50 -26.49 19.27
CA LYS A 31 -15.32 -27.54 20.29
C LYS A 31 -16.46 -27.49 21.32
N PRO A 32 -17.00 -28.64 21.76
CA PRO A 32 -18.14 -28.70 22.69
C PRO A 32 -17.84 -28.11 24.08
N ASN A 33 -16.56 -28.02 24.46
CA ASN A 33 -16.11 -27.48 25.75
C ASN A 33 -15.41 -26.12 25.61
N ALA A 34 -15.62 -25.41 24.50
CA ALA A 34 -15.00 -24.12 24.28
C ALA A 34 -15.50 -23.09 25.30
N ASN A 35 -14.59 -22.29 25.84
CA ASN A 35 -14.95 -21.25 26.79
C ASN A 35 -15.45 -20.01 26.04
N GLN A 36 -16.75 -19.73 26.14
CA GLN A 36 -17.39 -18.61 25.44
C GLN A 36 -16.70 -17.26 25.73
N ARG A 37 -16.34 -17.01 26.99
CA ARG A 37 -15.66 -15.76 27.37
C ARG A 37 -14.31 -15.61 26.68
N HIS A 38 -13.57 -16.71 26.51
CA HIS A 38 -12.31 -16.68 25.78
C HIS A 38 -12.54 -16.41 24.29
N ILE A 39 -13.58 -16.99 23.69
CA ILE A 39 -13.97 -16.74 22.31
C ILE A 39 -14.27 -15.25 22.10
N ASP A 40 -15.13 -14.67 22.94
CA ASP A 40 -15.57 -13.27 22.79
C ASP A 40 -14.40 -12.28 22.93
N ILE A 41 -13.49 -12.53 23.88
CA ILE A 41 -12.29 -11.71 24.08
C ILE A 41 -11.36 -11.80 22.87
N ARG A 42 -11.10 -13.02 22.39
CA ARG A 42 -10.25 -13.27 21.21
C ARG A 42 -10.85 -12.65 19.95
N ASP A 43 -12.15 -12.78 19.74
CA ASP A 43 -12.84 -12.23 18.58
C ASP A 43 -12.77 -10.69 18.60
N SER A 44 -13.08 -10.07 19.74
CA SER A 44 -12.99 -8.61 19.92
C SER A 44 -11.57 -8.08 19.66
N PHE A 45 -10.55 -8.82 20.12
CA PHE A 45 -9.16 -8.48 19.85
C PHE A 45 -8.81 -8.57 18.35
N LEU A 46 -9.16 -9.68 17.69
CA LEU A 46 -8.91 -9.86 16.25
C LEU A 46 -9.67 -8.84 15.39
N GLN A 47 -10.87 -8.45 15.82
CA GLN A 47 -11.67 -7.41 15.17
C GLN A 47 -10.98 -6.04 15.28
N SER A 48 -10.50 -5.70 16.48
CA SER A 48 -9.76 -4.45 16.72
C SER A 48 -8.45 -4.39 15.94
N LEU A 49 -7.72 -5.51 15.90
CA LEU A 49 -6.47 -5.63 15.15
C LEU A 49 -6.70 -5.51 13.63
N ALA A 50 -7.77 -6.11 13.10
CA ALA A 50 -8.16 -5.95 11.70
C ALA A 50 -8.55 -4.50 11.37
N GLY A 51 -9.25 -3.82 12.29
CA GLY A 51 -9.57 -2.40 12.16
C GLY A 51 -8.31 -1.53 12.06
N ALA A 52 -7.35 -1.74 12.96
CA ALA A 52 -6.08 -1.02 12.95
C ALA A 52 -5.27 -1.30 11.67
N TYR A 53 -5.21 -2.56 11.22
CA TYR A 53 -4.59 -2.93 9.94
C TYR A 53 -5.19 -2.16 8.77
N ASN A 54 -6.52 -2.11 8.66
CA ASN A 54 -7.21 -1.42 7.57
C ASN A 54 -6.92 0.09 7.58
N GLN A 55 -6.85 0.70 8.77
CA GLN A 55 -6.53 2.13 8.90
C GLN A 55 -5.11 2.41 8.39
N VAL A 56 -4.11 1.66 8.86
CA VAL A 56 -2.71 1.85 8.44
C VAL A 56 -2.54 1.60 6.94
N TYR A 57 -3.22 0.58 6.41
CA TYR A 57 -3.20 0.32 4.97
C TYR A 57 -3.76 1.49 4.15
N ALA A 58 -4.87 2.08 4.59
CA ALA A 58 -5.47 3.24 3.93
C ALA A 58 -4.55 4.48 3.98
N GLU A 59 -3.92 4.74 5.14
CA GLU A 59 -2.96 5.84 5.30
C GLU A 59 -1.72 5.67 4.41
N MET A 60 -1.22 4.43 4.28
CA MET A 60 -0.10 4.12 3.39
C MET A 60 -0.48 4.24 1.91
N ALA A 61 -1.67 3.81 1.52
CA ALA A 61 -2.17 3.99 0.15
C ALA A 61 -2.33 5.48 -0.20
N ALA A 62 -2.90 6.27 0.72
CA ALA A 62 -3.01 7.72 0.57
C ALA A 62 -1.64 8.40 0.46
N SER A 63 -0.70 8.03 1.33
CA SER A 63 0.67 8.58 1.33
C SER A 63 1.41 8.24 0.03
N SER A 64 1.24 7.01 -0.48
CA SER A 64 1.80 6.62 -1.77
C SER A 64 1.22 7.47 -2.91
N SER A 65 -0.09 7.72 -2.91
CA SER A 65 -0.76 8.57 -3.90
C SER A 65 -0.25 10.03 -3.86
N LEU A 66 -0.05 10.58 -2.66
CA LEU A 66 0.53 11.92 -2.48
C LEU A 66 1.98 11.99 -3.01
N LEU A 67 2.82 11.01 -2.68
CA LEU A 67 4.18 10.90 -3.22
C LEU A 67 4.22 10.86 -4.76
N HIS A 68 3.28 10.17 -5.39
CA HIS A 68 3.15 10.18 -6.85
C HIS A 68 2.73 11.55 -7.39
N THR A 69 1.86 12.26 -6.67
CA THR A 69 1.42 13.62 -7.01
C THR A 69 2.57 14.62 -6.90
N GLU A 70 3.38 14.55 -5.84
CA GLU A 70 4.57 15.40 -5.67
C GLU A 70 5.62 15.16 -6.77
N LYS A 71 5.86 13.88 -7.11
CA LYS A 71 6.75 13.53 -8.23
C LYS A 71 6.23 14.05 -9.56
N TRP A 72 4.91 14.03 -9.75
CA TRP A 72 4.27 14.58 -10.94
C TRP A 72 4.46 16.09 -11.02
N GLN A 73 4.19 16.83 -9.93
CA GLN A 73 4.42 18.28 -9.86
C GLN A 73 5.89 18.65 -10.08
N LEU A 74 6.82 17.84 -9.58
CA LEU A 74 8.26 18.04 -9.80
C LEU A 74 8.63 17.83 -11.27
N ALA A 75 8.05 16.81 -11.92
CA ALA A 75 8.21 16.61 -13.36
C ALA A 75 7.64 17.79 -14.16
N GLU A 76 6.44 18.28 -13.85
CA GLU A 76 5.83 19.46 -14.49
C GLU A 76 6.71 20.69 -14.36
N LYS A 77 7.25 20.97 -13.16
CA LYS A 77 8.16 22.10 -12.94
C LYS A 77 9.45 21.98 -13.76
N GLN A 78 10.00 20.77 -13.88
CA GLN A 78 11.17 20.52 -14.71
C GLN A 78 10.87 20.80 -16.19
N ILE A 79 9.68 20.43 -16.68
CA ILE A 79 9.23 20.72 -18.04
C ILE A 79 9.10 22.22 -18.28
N MET A 80 8.48 22.95 -17.35
CA MET A 80 8.36 24.41 -17.45
C MET A 80 9.73 25.09 -17.53
N LEU A 81 10.68 24.69 -16.66
CA LEU A 81 12.05 25.21 -16.70
C LEU A 81 12.79 24.88 -18.01
N LEU A 82 12.49 23.73 -18.62
CA LEU A 82 13.04 23.36 -19.93
C LEU A 82 12.44 24.23 -21.05
N GLN A 83 11.14 24.56 -20.99
CA GLN A 83 10.46 25.46 -21.95
C GLN A 83 10.96 26.90 -21.85
N GLU A 84 11.32 27.38 -20.66
CA GLU A 84 11.87 28.72 -20.46
C GLU A 84 13.24 28.92 -21.14
N ASN A 85 13.99 27.84 -21.37
CA ASN A 85 15.34 27.89 -21.96
C ASN A 85 15.37 27.71 -23.49
N GLY A 86 14.22 27.51 -24.14
CA GLY A 86 14.09 27.38 -25.60
C GLY A 86 12.88 26.54 -26.02
N PRO A 87 12.41 26.64 -27.27
CA PRO A 87 11.28 25.85 -27.76
C PRO A 87 11.62 24.35 -27.71
N LEU A 88 10.79 23.57 -27.02
CA LEU A 88 10.93 22.12 -26.89
C LEU A 88 10.35 21.35 -28.08
N ASP A 89 10.47 21.89 -29.30
CA ASP A 89 10.02 21.20 -30.51
C ASP A 89 10.79 19.89 -30.68
N GLY A 90 10.06 18.76 -30.68
CA GLY A 90 10.61 17.41 -30.87
C GLY A 90 11.08 16.69 -29.61
N PHE A 91 10.88 17.25 -28.40
CA PHE A 91 11.15 16.53 -27.16
C PHE A 91 10.00 15.59 -26.80
N HIS A 92 10.31 14.30 -26.66
CA HIS A 92 9.37 13.30 -26.16
C HIS A 92 9.68 12.96 -24.71
N ILE A 93 8.73 13.22 -23.81
CA ILE A 93 8.85 12.75 -22.43
C ILE A 93 8.36 11.32 -22.38
N ARG A 94 9.29 10.39 -22.17
CA ARG A 94 8.97 8.99 -21.94
C ARG A 94 8.53 8.80 -20.49
N LEU A 95 7.22 8.76 -20.28
CA LEU A 95 6.66 8.37 -18.99
C LEU A 95 6.74 6.85 -18.89
N THR A 96 7.50 6.33 -17.93
CA THR A 96 7.57 4.90 -17.65
C THR A 96 6.86 4.64 -16.33
N LEU A 97 5.74 3.93 -16.36
CA LEU A 97 5.09 3.46 -15.13
C LEU A 97 5.98 2.37 -14.51
N GLY A 98 6.14 2.40 -13.18
CA GLY A 98 7.14 1.62 -12.43
C GLY A 98 7.06 0.09 -12.57
N ASN A 99 6.08 -0.43 -13.30
CA ASN A 99 5.94 -1.82 -13.71
C ASN A 99 6.60 -2.16 -15.07
N GLY A 100 7.39 -1.25 -15.64
CA GLY A 100 8.39 -1.53 -16.69
C GLY A 100 7.85 -1.79 -18.11
N ASN A 101 6.55 -2.11 -18.25
CA ASN A 101 5.96 -2.55 -19.51
C ASN A 101 4.96 -1.57 -20.14
N MET A 102 4.69 -0.43 -19.49
CA MET A 102 3.85 0.62 -20.06
C MET A 102 4.64 1.92 -20.11
N TYR A 103 4.93 2.37 -21.33
CA TYR A 103 5.46 3.69 -21.59
C TYR A 103 4.55 4.45 -22.56
N GLY A 104 4.32 5.71 -22.24
CA GLY A 104 3.63 6.66 -23.12
C GLY A 104 4.59 7.80 -23.46
N PHE A 105 4.39 8.39 -24.63
CA PHE A 105 5.06 9.62 -25.02
C PHE A 105 4.06 10.76 -24.99
N ILE A 106 4.41 11.84 -24.31
CA ILE A 106 3.73 13.12 -24.49
C ILE A 106 4.62 13.93 -25.45
N SER A 107 4.02 14.38 -26.55
CA SER A 107 4.62 15.42 -27.39
C SER A 107 4.24 16.75 -26.77
N LEU A 108 5.24 17.56 -26.46
CA LEU A 108 5.05 18.94 -25.99
C LEU A 108 4.78 19.86 -27.18
#